data_AF-Q3A5W7-F1
#
_entry.id   AF-Q3A5W7-F1
#
_cell.length_a   1.000
_cell.length_b   1.000
_cell.length_c   1.000
_cell.angle_alpha   90.00
_cell.angle_beta   90.00
_cell.angle_gamma   90.00
#
_symmetry.space_group_name_H-M   'P 1'
#
loop_
_entity.id
_entity.type
_entity.pdbx_description
1 polymer ?
#
loop_
_entity_poly.entity_id
_entity_poly.type
_entity_poly.pdbx_seq_one_letter_code
_entity_poly.pdbx_strand_id
1 'polypeptide(L)'
;MSEKGKTQDRSRDLNLFIALLGILAPASYLIGLSFHQGSLSAYGINPEVLPFSIQDSYITAYYAVSCFLSGLSKIIINFLNSIFSAPGVFIFIGVVLLSSLLWHCFNKLKPVDKICCFCKRFQTIGRIIEYFHWDNNGYIRTLFLTSSMSYVLITTSLFFVSISFFWFAIPYYAYQKGSSVAEKNRDDFISKGCYVKKGDIFSNCKTLISSDGEVVYRGLLVFQTKDMVAFFTNTGSYVSAIPKGAVVHSTLEKKDKSNKLKSSTKKIVEGKVLGENQGCVN
;
A
#
# COMPACT_ATOMS: atom_id res chain seq x y z
N MET A 1 30.49 17.08 31.66
CA MET A 1 29.68 16.82 30.45
C MET A 1 28.64 17.94 30.38
N SER A 2 28.78 18.86 29.41
CA SER A 2 28.17 20.20 29.45
C SER A 2 26.66 20.16 29.22
N GLU A 3 25.90 20.83 30.08
CA GLU A 3 24.44 20.96 30.01
C GLU A 3 23.95 21.62 28.70
N LYS A 4 24.83 22.40 28.05
CA LYS A 4 24.60 22.97 26.71
C LYS A 4 24.54 21.91 25.59
N GLY A 5 25.19 20.76 25.75
CA GLY A 5 25.11 19.67 24.76
C GLY A 5 23.74 19.00 24.71
N LYS A 6 23.12 18.80 25.88
CA LYS A 6 21.81 18.11 25.99
C LYS A 6 20.65 18.91 25.38
N THR A 7 20.70 20.23 25.43
CA THR A 7 19.65 21.11 24.88
C THR A 7 19.70 21.16 23.35
N GLN A 8 20.90 21.13 22.76
CA GLN A 8 21.08 21.13 21.31
C GLN A 8 20.57 19.83 20.66
N ASP A 9 20.85 18.66 21.25
CA ASP A 9 20.38 17.38 20.72
C ASP A 9 18.84 17.27 20.72
N ARG A 10 18.17 17.73 21.79
CA ARG A 10 16.71 17.68 21.89
C ARG A 10 15.98 18.52 20.83
N SER A 11 16.56 19.65 20.43
CA SER A 11 15.99 20.49 19.37
C SER A 11 16.07 19.82 18.00
N ARG A 12 17.17 19.08 17.73
CA ARG A 12 17.37 18.39 16.45
C ARG A 12 16.36 17.25 16.26
N ASP A 13 16.12 16.47 17.30
CA ASP A 13 15.19 15.35 17.24
C ASP A 13 13.73 15.83 17.05
N LEU A 14 13.35 16.93 17.71
CA LEU A 14 12.03 17.54 17.53
C LEU A 14 11.82 18.03 16.09
N ASN A 15 12.82 18.69 15.50
CA ASN A 15 12.73 19.18 14.13
C ASN A 15 12.59 18.02 13.12
N LEU A 16 13.32 16.92 13.35
CA LEU A 16 13.21 15.72 12.51
C LEU A 16 11.82 15.09 12.62
N PHE A 17 11.25 15.03 13.83
CA PHE A 17 9.90 14.53 14.03
C PHE A 17 8.84 15.40 13.33
N ILE A 18 8.95 16.73 13.43
CA ILE A 18 8.07 17.68 12.73
C ILE A 18 8.18 17.50 11.22
N ALA A 19 9.40 17.35 10.69
CA ALA A 19 9.63 17.10 9.26
C ALA A 19 8.98 15.79 8.80
N LEU A 20 9.11 14.71 9.58
CA LEU A 20 8.46 13.42 9.29
C LEU A 20 6.94 13.55 9.28
N LEU A 21 6.35 14.24 10.26
CA LEU A 21 4.91 14.51 10.29
C LEU A 21 4.45 15.32 9.08
N GLY A 22 5.26 16.29 8.65
CA GLY A 22 4.99 17.10 7.46
C GLY A 22 4.92 16.28 6.16
N ILE A 23 5.63 15.16 6.07
CA ILE A 23 5.59 14.24 4.91
C ILE A 23 4.47 13.21 5.06
N LEU A 24 4.21 12.73 6.29
CA LEU A 24 3.19 11.73 6.57
C LEU A 24 1.77 12.23 6.24
N ALA A 25 1.44 13.48 6.57
CA ALA A 25 0.11 14.03 6.32
C ALA A 25 -0.29 14.02 4.81
N PRO A 26 0.51 14.57 3.87
CA PRO A 26 0.20 14.49 2.45
C PRO A 26 0.29 13.07 1.90
N ALA A 27 1.22 12.23 2.39
CA ALA A 27 1.29 10.83 2.00
C ALA A 27 0.00 10.07 2.37
N SER A 28 -0.48 10.23 3.61
CA SER A 28 -1.74 9.63 4.06
C SER A 28 -2.94 10.14 3.26
N TYR A 29 -3.00 11.44 2.96
CA TYR A 29 -4.05 11.98 2.11
C TYR A 29 -4.06 11.33 0.71
N LEU A 30 -2.90 11.22 0.05
CA LEU A 30 -2.78 10.57 -1.26
C LEU A 30 -3.15 9.09 -1.22
N ILE A 31 -2.74 8.35 -0.18
CA ILE A 31 -3.15 6.96 0.02
C ILE A 31 -4.66 6.84 0.10
N GLY A 32 -5.29 7.67 0.94
CA GLY A 32 -6.73 7.67 1.14
C GLY A 32 -7.50 8.00 -0.13
N LEU A 33 -7.07 9.06 -0.82
CA LEU A 33 -7.66 9.49 -2.09
C LEU A 33 -7.54 8.40 -3.16
N SER A 34 -6.35 7.83 -3.37
CA SER A 34 -6.15 6.80 -4.40
C SER A 34 -6.89 5.50 -4.08
N PHE A 35 -6.93 5.08 -2.81
CA PHE A 35 -7.74 3.93 -2.40
C PHE A 35 -9.22 4.16 -2.67
N HIS A 36 -9.73 5.36 -2.36
CA HIS A 36 -11.12 5.73 -2.62
C HIS A 36 -11.43 5.73 -4.12
N GLN A 37 -10.57 6.32 -4.95
CA GLN A 37 -10.71 6.33 -6.40
C GLN A 37 -10.74 4.91 -6.98
N GLY A 38 -9.83 4.03 -6.55
CA GLY A 38 -9.82 2.64 -6.97
C GLY A 38 -11.08 1.89 -6.54
N SER A 39 -11.59 2.18 -5.34
CA SER A 39 -12.85 1.62 -4.87
C SER A 39 -14.04 2.07 -5.74
N LEU A 40 -14.12 3.34 -6.12
CA LEU A 40 -15.21 3.86 -6.96
C LEU A 40 -15.14 3.37 -8.41
N SER A 41 -13.93 3.29 -8.97
CA SER A 41 -13.71 2.82 -10.34
C SER A 41 -14.16 1.38 -10.53
N ALA A 42 -13.99 0.52 -9.52
CA ALA A 42 -14.48 -0.86 -9.54
C ALA A 42 -16.02 -0.97 -9.66
N TYR A 43 -16.75 0.08 -9.24
CA TYR A 43 -18.20 0.18 -9.42
C TYR A 43 -18.58 0.98 -10.69
N GLY A 44 -17.62 1.41 -11.51
CA GLY A 44 -17.89 2.24 -12.69
C GLY A 44 -18.37 3.65 -12.34
N ILE A 45 -18.05 4.16 -11.16
CA ILE A 45 -18.42 5.51 -10.73
C ILE A 45 -17.24 6.45 -11.00
N ASN A 46 -17.49 7.56 -11.71
CA ASN A 46 -16.48 8.59 -11.88
C ASN A 46 -16.22 9.29 -10.51
N PRO A 47 -14.99 9.24 -9.97
CA PRO A 47 -14.65 9.84 -8.69
C PRO A 47 -14.81 11.37 -8.65
N GLU A 48 -14.81 12.04 -9.79
CA GLU A 48 -14.95 13.50 -9.87
C GLU A 48 -16.36 14.00 -9.49
N VAL A 49 -17.38 13.13 -9.60
CA VAL A 49 -18.78 13.47 -9.33
C VAL A 49 -19.07 13.49 -7.81
N LEU A 50 -18.22 12.85 -7.02
CA LEU A 50 -18.43 12.65 -5.59
C LEU A 50 -17.42 13.48 -4.78
N PRO A 51 -17.85 14.54 -4.08
CA PRO A 51 -16.94 15.33 -3.26
C PRO A 51 -16.38 14.46 -2.14
N PHE A 52 -15.07 14.26 -2.14
CA PHE A 52 -14.37 13.47 -1.14
C PHE A 52 -13.78 14.38 -0.07
N SER A 53 -14.28 14.27 1.17
CA SER A 53 -13.81 15.13 2.24
C SER A 53 -12.39 14.75 2.67
N ILE A 54 -11.65 15.74 3.17
CA ILE A 54 -10.30 15.52 3.73
C ILE A 54 -10.38 14.52 4.91
N GLN A 55 -11.44 14.59 5.72
CA GLN A 55 -11.62 13.71 6.87
C GLN A 55 -11.83 12.24 6.42
N ASP A 56 -12.67 12.03 5.40
CA ASP A 56 -12.88 10.70 4.80
C ASP A 56 -11.62 10.17 4.14
N SER A 57 -10.78 11.05 3.60
CA SER A 57 -9.47 10.69 3.04
C SER A 57 -8.58 10.07 4.11
N TYR A 58 -8.47 10.66 5.30
CA TYR A 58 -7.66 10.10 6.38
C TYR A 58 -8.24 8.80 6.95
N ILE A 59 -9.57 8.69 7.06
CA ILE A 59 -10.23 7.45 7.48
C ILE A 59 -9.95 6.33 6.47
N THR A 60 -10.07 6.63 5.17
CA THR A 60 -9.79 5.67 4.09
C THR A 60 -8.31 5.30 4.05
N ALA A 61 -7.41 6.25 4.29
CA ALA A 61 -5.98 5.99 4.39
C ALA A 61 -5.67 5.02 5.54
N TYR A 62 -6.31 5.19 6.69
CA TYR A 62 -6.20 4.27 7.81
C TYR A 62 -6.61 2.85 7.40
N TYR A 63 -7.76 2.67 6.75
CA TYR A 63 -8.19 1.36 6.24
C TYR A 63 -7.21 0.75 5.22
N ALA A 64 -6.69 1.57 4.31
CA ALA A 64 -5.70 1.12 3.33
C ALA A 64 -4.41 0.63 3.99
N VAL A 65 -3.89 1.40 4.96
CA VAL A 65 -2.69 1.03 5.75
C VAL A 65 -2.95 -0.23 6.58
N SER A 66 -4.11 -0.35 7.23
CA SER A 66 -4.48 -1.58 7.96
C SER A 66 -4.53 -2.81 7.05
N CYS A 67 -5.09 -2.66 5.84
CA CYS A 67 -5.11 -3.73 4.83
C CYS A 67 -3.69 -4.12 4.40
N PHE A 68 -2.80 -3.13 4.22
CA PHE A 68 -1.41 -3.36 3.85
C PHE A 68 -0.63 -4.05 4.97
N LEU A 69 -0.75 -3.58 6.22
CA LEU A 69 -0.13 -4.18 7.39
C LEU A 69 -0.60 -5.62 7.62
N SER A 70 -1.88 -5.93 7.36
CA SER A 70 -2.40 -7.30 7.41
C SER A 70 -1.79 -8.20 6.32
N GLY A 71 -1.49 -7.65 5.15
CA GLY A 71 -0.75 -8.36 4.10
C GLY A 71 0.69 -8.62 4.50
N LEU A 72 1.39 -7.59 5.01
CA LEU A 72 2.76 -7.70 5.49
C LEU A 72 2.90 -8.68 6.65
N SER A 73 1.96 -8.69 7.60
CA SER A 73 2.01 -9.63 8.72
C SER A 73 1.95 -11.09 8.25
N LYS A 74 1.15 -11.39 7.21
CA LYS A 74 1.15 -12.73 6.60
C LYS A 74 2.48 -13.07 5.95
N ILE A 75 3.11 -12.14 5.25
CA ILE A 75 4.44 -12.34 4.64
C ILE A 75 5.48 -12.59 5.72
N ILE A 76 5.49 -11.78 6.78
CA ILE A 76 6.41 -11.93 7.93
C ILE A 76 6.18 -13.29 8.61
N ILE A 77 4.93 -13.68 8.89
CA ILE A 77 4.62 -14.98 9.49
C ILE A 77 5.11 -16.12 8.59
N ASN A 78 4.86 -16.06 7.28
CA ASN A 78 5.32 -17.07 6.34
C ASN A 78 6.86 -17.13 6.26
N PHE A 79 7.53 -15.98 6.29
CA PHE A 79 8.98 -15.89 6.31
C PHE A 79 9.59 -16.45 7.60
N LEU A 80 9.02 -16.09 8.76
CA LEU A 80 9.42 -16.65 10.05
C LEU A 80 9.19 -18.16 10.09
N ASN A 81 8.03 -18.64 9.62
CA ASN A 81 7.76 -20.08 9.51
C ASN A 81 8.75 -20.78 8.58
N SER A 82 9.21 -20.11 7.52
CA SER A 82 10.22 -20.64 6.60
C SER A 82 11.61 -20.70 7.26
N ILE A 83 12.03 -19.64 7.97
CA ILE A 83 13.29 -19.61 8.72
C ILE A 83 13.30 -20.64 9.86
N PHE A 84 12.22 -20.73 10.62
CA PHE A 84 12.10 -21.63 11.77
C PHE A 84 11.65 -23.05 11.38
N SER A 85 11.48 -23.33 10.08
CA SER A 85 11.38 -24.70 9.61
C SER A 85 12.69 -25.45 9.88
N ALA A 86 12.62 -26.77 10.11
CA ALA A 86 13.80 -27.59 10.37
C ALA A 86 14.98 -27.33 9.40
N PRO A 87 14.79 -27.29 8.06
CA PRO A 87 15.88 -26.95 7.14
C PRO A 87 16.32 -25.46 7.22
N GLY A 88 15.39 -24.53 7.48
CA GLY A 88 15.69 -23.10 7.58
C GLY A 88 16.61 -22.77 8.75
N VAL A 89 16.43 -23.43 9.89
CA VAL A 89 17.27 -23.23 11.09
C VAL A 89 18.72 -23.62 10.82
N PHE A 90 18.96 -24.73 10.12
CA PHE A 90 20.33 -25.15 9.75
C PHE A 90 20.99 -24.16 8.78
N ILE A 91 20.25 -23.64 7.79
CA ILE A 91 20.76 -22.60 6.87
C ILE A 91 21.13 -21.33 7.63
N PHE A 92 20.25 -20.87 8.53
CA PHE A 92 20.48 -19.67 9.33
C PHE A 92 21.72 -19.82 10.22
N ILE A 93 21.85 -20.94 10.94
CA ILE A 93 23.04 -21.25 11.74
C ILE A 93 24.30 -21.26 10.86
N GLY A 94 24.23 -21.87 9.68
CA GLY A 94 25.34 -21.89 8.72
C GLY A 94 25.79 -20.49 8.27
N VAL A 95 24.85 -19.60 7.95
CA VAL A 95 25.14 -18.21 7.53
C VAL A 95 25.76 -17.41 8.68
N VAL A 96 25.25 -17.56 9.90
CA VAL A 96 25.81 -16.90 11.10
C VAL A 96 27.22 -17.40 11.39
N LEU A 97 27.47 -18.71 11.30
CA LEU A 97 28.80 -19.28 11.49
C LEU A 97 29.78 -18.81 10.40
N LEU A 98 29.37 -18.84 9.12
CA LEU A 98 30.22 -18.41 8.01
C LEU A 98 30.58 -16.93 8.10
N SER A 99 29.60 -16.06 8.40
CA SER A 99 29.83 -14.62 8.53
C SER A 99 30.77 -14.29 9.71
N SER A 100 30.61 -14.96 10.85
CA SER A 100 31.52 -14.85 11.99
C SER A 100 32.94 -15.31 11.62
N LEU A 101 33.07 -16.40 10.87
CA LEU A 101 34.36 -16.95 10.45
C LEU A 101 35.06 -16.04 9.43
N LEU A 102 34.32 -15.47 8.48
CA LEU A 102 34.82 -14.45 7.55
C LEU A 102 35.28 -13.20 8.31
N TRP A 103 34.47 -12.69 9.24
CA TRP A 103 34.82 -11.55 10.09
C TRP A 103 36.09 -11.82 10.91
N HIS A 104 36.23 -13.03 11.46
CA HIS A 104 37.43 -13.45 12.18
C HIS A 104 38.66 -13.50 11.27
N CYS A 105 38.54 -14.10 10.08
CA CYS A 105 39.61 -14.15 9.08
C CYS A 105 40.06 -12.74 8.65
N PHE A 106 39.11 -11.83 8.38
CA PHE A 106 39.40 -10.44 8.05
C PHE A 106 40.18 -9.72 9.17
N ASN A 107 39.81 -9.93 10.43
CA ASN A 107 40.51 -9.30 11.56
C ASN A 107 41.86 -9.97 11.90
N LYS A 108 42.04 -11.26 11.61
CA LYS A 108 43.30 -11.98 11.82
C LYS A 108 44.30 -11.83 10.68
N LEU A 109 43.87 -11.37 9.52
CA LEU A 109 44.74 -10.80 8.49
C LEU A 109 45.28 -9.45 8.99
N LYS A 110 46.04 -9.47 10.09
CA LYS A 110 47.00 -8.41 10.40
C LYS A 110 47.98 -8.32 9.23
N PRO A 111 48.53 -7.14 8.91
CA PRO A 111 49.63 -7.05 7.96
C PRO A 111 50.75 -7.97 8.44
N VAL A 112 50.93 -9.10 7.77
CA VAL A 112 51.97 -10.07 8.10
C VAL A 112 53.27 -9.49 7.55
N ASP A 113 54.02 -8.79 8.41
CA ASP A 113 55.35 -8.24 8.14
C ASP A 113 56.42 -9.30 7.81
N LYS A 114 56.03 -10.55 7.52
CA LYS A 114 56.93 -11.71 7.38
C LYS A 114 56.71 -12.54 6.11
N ILE A 115 56.40 -11.91 4.97
CA ILE A 115 56.35 -12.58 3.66
C ILE A 115 57.61 -12.26 2.83
N CYS A 116 58.79 -12.56 3.37
CA CYS A 116 60.07 -12.09 2.80
C CYS A 116 60.42 -12.67 1.41
N CYS A 117 59.89 -13.84 1.02
CA CYS A 117 60.17 -14.44 -0.31
C CYS A 117 59.16 -14.06 -1.40
N PHE A 118 57.89 -13.80 -1.06
CA PHE A 118 56.90 -13.31 -2.03
C PHE A 118 57.02 -11.78 -2.27
N CYS A 119 57.66 -11.07 -1.33
CA CYS A 119 57.93 -9.63 -1.40
C CYS A 119 58.80 -9.20 -2.59
N LYS A 120 59.76 -9.99 -3.07
CA LYS A 120 60.60 -9.55 -4.22
C LYS A 120 59.79 -9.38 -5.51
N ARG A 121 58.79 -10.23 -5.75
CA ARG A 121 57.87 -10.10 -6.91
C ARG A 121 56.87 -8.97 -6.70
N PHE A 122 56.44 -8.76 -5.45
CA PHE A 122 55.60 -7.62 -5.06
C PHE A 122 56.35 -6.29 -4.99
N GLN A 123 57.68 -6.27 -4.93
CA GLN A 123 58.48 -5.03 -4.88
C GLN A 123 58.43 -4.27 -6.21
N THR A 124 58.37 -5.00 -7.33
CA THR A 124 58.12 -4.40 -8.66
C THR A 124 56.71 -3.84 -8.76
N ILE A 125 55.73 -4.56 -8.21
CA ILE A 125 54.34 -4.09 -8.11
C ILE A 125 54.26 -2.86 -7.21
N GLY A 126 54.99 -2.82 -6.10
CA GLY A 126 55.06 -1.69 -5.18
C GLY A 126 55.56 -0.41 -5.85
N ARG A 127 56.61 -0.50 -6.68
CA ARG A 127 57.10 0.65 -7.46
C ARG A 127 56.09 1.14 -8.51
N ILE A 128 55.35 0.21 -9.14
CA ILE A 128 54.26 0.57 -10.06
C ILE A 128 53.12 1.24 -9.28
N ILE A 129 52.70 0.68 -8.14
CA ILE A 129 51.68 1.26 -7.26
C ILE A 129 52.08 2.65 -6.78
N GLU A 130 53.35 2.85 -6.41
CA GLU A 130 53.88 4.13 -5.95
C GLU A 130 53.91 5.18 -7.08
N TYR A 131 54.19 4.76 -8.32
CA TYR A 131 54.09 5.60 -9.51
C TYR A 131 52.63 5.96 -9.85
N PHE A 132 51.70 5.05 -9.61
CA PHE A 132 50.25 5.27 -9.73
C PHE A 132 49.62 5.84 -8.46
N HIS A 133 50.41 6.16 -7.42
CA HIS A 133 49.88 6.72 -6.19
C HIS A 133 49.34 8.13 -6.46
N TRP A 134 48.19 8.46 -5.86
CA TRP A 134 47.45 9.69 -6.20
C TRP A 134 48.25 10.97 -5.91
N ASP A 135 49.24 10.91 -5.01
CA ASP A 135 50.04 12.07 -4.61
C ASP A 135 51.17 12.36 -5.61
N ASN A 136 51.65 11.31 -6.31
CA ASN A 136 52.80 11.39 -7.19
C ASN A 136 52.41 11.67 -8.65
N ASN A 137 51.16 11.40 -9.03
CA ASN A 137 50.70 11.51 -10.40
C ASN A 137 49.40 12.33 -10.51
N GLY A 138 49.52 13.59 -10.96
CA GLY A 138 48.40 14.51 -11.11
C GLY A 138 47.30 14.01 -12.06
N TYR A 139 47.64 13.16 -13.04
CA TYR A 139 46.66 12.52 -13.92
C TYR A 139 45.78 11.54 -13.13
N ILE A 140 46.38 10.68 -12.30
CA ILE A 140 45.64 9.70 -11.50
C ILE A 140 44.78 10.40 -10.44
N ARG A 141 45.29 11.46 -9.81
CA ARG A 141 44.50 12.28 -8.88
C ARG A 141 43.27 12.88 -9.56
N THR A 142 43.45 13.45 -10.75
CA THR A 142 42.35 14.06 -11.52
C THR A 142 41.33 13.01 -11.95
N LEU A 143 41.78 11.85 -12.42
CA LEU A 143 40.92 10.73 -12.79
C LEU A 143 40.12 10.22 -11.60
N PHE A 144 40.76 10.02 -10.44
CA PHE A 144 40.09 9.58 -9.22
C PHE A 144 39.05 10.60 -8.74
N LEU A 145 39.40 11.89 -8.70
CA LEU A 145 38.47 12.95 -8.31
C LEU A 145 37.28 13.04 -9.27
N THR A 146 37.53 12.99 -10.58
CA THR A 146 36.49 13.02 -11.60
C THR A 146 35.57 11.81 -11.50
N SER A 147 36.14 10.61 -11.33
CA SER A 147 35.39 9.38 -11.13
C SER A 147 34.57 9.39 -9.84
N SER A 148 35.13 9.89 -8.75
CA SER A 148 34.44 10.01 -7.45
C SER A 148 33.29 11.00 -7.53
N MET A 149 33.51 12.18 -8.13
CA MET A 149 32.45 13.16 -8.37
C MET A 149 31.35 12.59 -9.27
N SER A 150 31.71 11.86 -10.32
CA SER A 150 30.76 11.20 -11.22
C SER A 150 29.95 10.14 -10.48
N TYR A 151 30.60 9.34 -9.62
CA TYR A 151 29.93 8.35 -8.77
C TYR A 151 28.96 9.00 -7.79
N VAL A 152 29.36 10.08 -7.10
CA VAL A 152 28.47 10.83 -6.20
C VAL A 152 27.28 11.39 -6.98
N LEU A 153 27.51 12.00 -8.14
CA LEU A 153 26.44 12.56 -8.96
C LEU A 153 25.44 11.48 -9.40
N ILE A 154 25.94 10.34 -9.90
CA ILE A 154 25.10 9.21 -10.34
C ILE A 154 24.32 8.63 -9.16
N THR A 155 24.98 8.36 -8.03
CA THR A 155 24.33 7.78 -6.84
C THR A 155 23.29 8.72 -6.25
N THR A 156 23.58 10.03 -6.16
CA THR A 156 22.59 11.04 -5.76
C THR A 156 21.41 11.11 -6.71
N SER A 157 21.65 11.05 -8.03
CA SER A 157 20.58 11.03 -9.04
C SER A 157 19.69 9.79 -8.90
N LEU A 158 20.29 8.61 -8.75
CA LEU A 158 19.57 7.35 -8.52
C LEU A 158 18.76 7.38 -7.23
N PHE A 159 19.28 8.01 -6.18
CA PHE A 159 18.57 8.19 -4.91
C PHE A 159 17.28 9.02 -5.10
N PHE A 160 17.35 10.15 -5.80
CA PHE A 160 16.17 10.97 -6.09
C PHE A 160 15.16 10.26 -7.00
N VAL A 161 15.63 9.54 -8.02
CA VAL A 161 14.77 8.71 -8.87
C VAL A 161 14.07 7.63 -8.05
N SER A 162 14.79 6.96 -7.14
CA SER A 162 14.23 5.93 -6.25
C SER A 162 13.18 6.49 -5.30
N ILE A 163 13.43 7.65 -4.69
CA ILE A 163 12.44 8.35 -3.86
C ILE A 163 11.20 8.71 -4.67
N SER A 164 11.37 9.19 -5.90
CA SER A 164 10.26 9.54 -6.79
C SER A 164 9.42 8.31 -7.12
N PHE A 165 10.05 7.20 -7.51
CA PHE A 165 9.36 5.94 -7.75
C PHE A 165 8.64 5.44 -6.50
N PHE A 166 9.28 5.51 -5.34
CA PHE A 166 8.66 5.14 -4.07
C PHE A 166 7.42 6.00 -3.79
N TRP A 167 7.49 7.30 -4.03
CA TRP A 167 6.38 8.23 -3.84
C TRP A 167 5.20 7.94 -4.77
N PHE A 168 5.44 7.55 -6.03
CA PHE A 168 4.40 7.15 -6.98
C PHE A 168 3.85 5.73 -6.73
N ALA A 169 4.66 4.84 -6.19
CA ALA A 169 4.25 3.47 -5.89
C ALA A 169 3.15 3.43 -4.82
N ILE A 170 3.26 4.26 -3.78
CA ILE A 170 2.30 4.31 -2.67
C ILE A 170 0.84 4.50 -3.14
N PRO A 171 0.49 5.60 -3.87
CA PRO A 171 -0.87 5.82 -4.34
C PRO A 171 -1.31 4.75 -5.35
N TYR A 172 -0.40 4.28 -6.22
CA TYR A 172 -0.70 3.20 -7.18
C TYR A 172 -1.13 1.91 -6.47
N TYR A 173 -0.38 1.47 -5.46
CA TYR A 173 -0.75 0.28 -4.68
C TYR A 173 -2.03 0.49 -3.87
N ALA A 174 -2.25 1.69 -3.33
CA ALA A 174 -3.48 2.03 -2.63
C ALA A 174 -4.70 1.92 -3.57
N TYR A 175 -4.60 2.45 -4.79
CA TYR A 175 -5.62 2.34 -5.83
C TYR A 175 -5.94 0.88 -6.18
N GLN A 176 -4.91 0.08 -6.50
CA GLN A 176 -5.08 -1.33 -6.84
C GLN A 176 -5.75 -2.11 -5.70
N LYS A 177 -5.37 -1.79 -4.45
CA LYS A 177 -5.98 -2.43 -3.29
C LYS A 177 -7.45 -2.03 -3.10
N GLY A 178 -7.77 -0.75 -3.29
CA GLY A 178 -9.14 -0.25 -3.28
C GLY A 178 -10.01 -0.95 -4.32
N SER A 179 -9.53 -1.03 -5.57
CA SER A 179 -10.22 -1.71 -6.68
C SER A 179 -10.48 -3.18 -6.36
N SER A 180 -9.45 -3.92 -5.94
CA SER A 180 -9.57 -5.35 -5.63
C SER A 180 -10.56 -5.64 -4.48
N VAL A 181 -10.61 -4.79 -3.44
CA VAL A 181 -11.57 -4.94 -2.35
C VAL A 181 -12.99 -4.64 -2.82
N ALA A 182 -13.17 -3.60 -3.62
CA ALA A 182 -14.46 -3.21 -4.17
C ALA A 182 -15.00 -4.24 -5.18
N GLU A 183 -14.16 -4.73 -6.10
CA GLU A 183 -14.49 -5.82 -7.03
C GLU A 183 -14.97 -7.05 -6.27
N LYS A 184 -14.24 -7.47 -5.23
CA LYS A 184 -14.65 -8.61 -4.40
C LYS A 184 -16.02 -8.39 -3.78
N ASN A 185 -16.30 -7.20 -3.24
CA ASN A 185 -17.61 -6.89 -2.65
C ASN A 185 -18.73 -6.80 -3.71
N ARG A 186 -18.41 -6.27 -4.89
CA ARG A 186 -19.31 -6.19 -6.05
C ARG A 186 -19.69 -7.58 -6.53
N ASP A 187 -18.72 -8.44 -6.78
CA ASP A 187 -18.93 -9.77 -7.33
C ASP A 187 -19.65 -10.69 -6.32
N ASP A 188 -19.36 -10.51 -5.04
CA ASP A 188 -20.07 -11.17 -3.95
C ASP A 188 -21.55 -10.71 -3.85
N PHE A 189 -21.84 -9.43 -4.11
CA PHE A 189 -23.21 -8.93 -4.24
C PHE A 189 -23.89 -9.43 -5.52
N ILE A 190 -23.22 -9.48 -6.67
CA ILE A 190 -23.79 -10.01 -7.92
C ILE A 190 -24.16 -11.48 -7.77
N SER A 191 -23.29 -12.27 -7.11
CA SER A 191 -23.49 -13.71 -6.97
C SER A 191 -24.53 -14.11 -5.92
N LYS A 192 -24.64 -13.36 -4.82
CA LYS A 192 -25.52 -13.72 -3.68
C LYS A 192 -26.68 -12.76 -3.46
N GLY A 193 -26.70 -11.63 -4.16
CA GLY A 193 -27.63 -10.53 -3.91
C GLY A 193 -27.43 -9.88 -2.55
N CYS A 194 -28.54 -9.45 -1.95
CA CYS A 194 -28.56 -8.96 -0.57
C CYS A 194 -28.56 -10.14 0.39
N TYR A 195 -27.49 -10.27 1.18
CA TYR A 195 -27.32 -11.36 2.13
C TYR A 195 -26.63 -10.87 3.42
N VAL A 196 -26.75 -11.64 4.51
CA VAL A 196 -26.02 -11.39 5.76
C VAL A 196 -24.80 -12.30 5.82
N LYS A 197 -23.61 -11.69 5.98
CA LYS A 197 -22.38 -12.46 6.16
C LYS A 197 -22.42 -13.21 7.49
N LYS A 198 -21.89 -14.44 7.51
CA LYS A 198 -21.86 -15.27 8.73
C LYS A 198 -21.08 -14.54 9.82
N GLY A 199 -21.75 -14.20 10.92
CA GLY A 199 -21.19 -13.46 12.05
C GLY A 199 -21.58 -11.97 12.09
N ASP A 200 -22.12 -11.45 10.99
CA ASP A 200 -22.64 -10.08 10.92
C ASP A 200 -24.13 -10.05 11.29
N ILE A 201 -24.59 -8.91 11.81
CA ILE A 201 -25.99 -8.67 12.19
C ILE A 201 -26.76 -7.99 11.04
N PHE A 202 -26.05 -7.29 10.16
CA PHE A 202 -26.62 -6.48 9.09
C PHE A 202 -26.39 -7.12 7.73
N SER A 203 -27.35 -6.94 6.82
CA SER A 203 -27.15 -7.28 5.41
C SER A 203 -26.06 -6.41 4.78
N ASN A 204 -25.38 -6.94 3.77
CA ASN A 204 -24.51 -6.14 2.89
C ASN A 204 -25.29 -5.04 2.15
N CYS A 205 -26.61 -5.13 2.05
CA CYS A 205 -27.46 -4.13 1.42
C CYS A 205 -27.97 -3.07 2.40
N LYS A 206 -28.14 -1.86 1.86
CA LYS A 206 -28.83 -0.77 2.53
C LYS A 206 -29.98 -0.28 1.65
N THR A 207 -30.92 0.41 2.28
CA THR A 207 -32.07 1.02 1.62
C THR A 207 -32.09 2.51 1.90
N LEU A 208 -32.23 3.33 0.86
CA LEU A 208 -32.54 4.75 1.00
C LEU A 208 -34.05 4.92 1.05
N ILE A 209 -34.57 5.42 2.17
CA ILE A 209 -36.01 5.64 2.37
C ILE A 209 -36.25 7.14 2.37
N SER A 210 -37.21 7.61 1.55
CA SER A 210 -37.64 9.01 1.47
C SER A 210 -38.33 9.46 2.78
N SER A 211 -38.53 10.76 2.95
CA SER A 211 -39.32 11.32 4.06
C SER A 211 -40.73 10.76 4.12
N ASP A 212 -41.29 10.37 2.97
CA ASP A 212 -42.65 9.83 2.85
C ASP A 212 -42.73 8.32 3.11
N GLY A 213 -41.60 7.68 3.43
CA GLY A 213 -41.51 6.24 3.68
C GLY A 213 -41.33 5.38 2.43
N GLU A 214 -41.27 5.98 1.24
CA GLU A 214 -41.01 5.26 0.00
C GLU A 214 -39.55 4.83 -0.14
N VAL A 215 -39.32 3.62 -0.66
CA VAL A 215 -37.96 3.10 -0.92
C VAL A 215 -37.47 3.64 -2.25
N VAL A 216 -36.49 4.54 -2.20
CA VAL A 216 -35.91 5.17 -3.39
C VAL A 216 -34.90 4.24 -4.06
N TYR A 217 -33.96 3.70 -3.27
CA TYR A 217 -32.93 2.77 -3.75
C TYR A 217 -32.74 1.63 -2.76
N ARG A 218 -32.43 0.44 -3.30
CA ARG A 218 -32.01 -0.74 -2.54
C ARG A 218 -30.85 -1.42 -3.24
N GLY A 219 -29.74 -1.59 -2.53
CA GLY A 219 -28.55 -2.23 -3.08
C GLY A 219 -27.37 -2.16 -2.15
N LEU A 220 -26.18 -2.45 -2.68
CA LEU A 220 -24.92 -2.27 -1.98
C LEU A 220 -24.62 -0.78 -1.89
N LEU A 221 -24.53 -0.23 -0.67
CA LEU A 221 -24.10 1.15 -0.49
C LEU A 221 -22.60 1.23 -0.77
N VAL A 222 -22.23 1.95 -1.83
CA VAL A 222 -20.83 2.16 -2.24
C VAL A 222 -20.25 3.39 -1.56
N PHE A 223 -21.00 4.49 -1.54
CA PHE A 223 -20.55 5.76 -1.01
C PHE A 223 -21.71 6.56 -0.41
N GLN A 224 -21.41 7.38 0.59
CA GLN A 224 -22.39 8.26 1.24
C GLN A 224 -21.69 9.50 1.78
N THR A 225 -22.22 10.67 1.41
CA THR A 225 -21.90 11.97 2.03
C THR A 225 -23.17 12.54 2.67
N LYS A 226 -23.11 13.80 3.09
CA LYS A 226 -24.29 14.53 3.58
C LYS A 226 -25.33 14.76 2.49
N ASP A 227 -24.89 14.93 1.24
CA ASP A 227 -25.73 15.40 0.15
C ASP A 227 -25.88 14.39 -0.99
N MET A 228 -25.02 13.36 -1.07
CA MET A 228 -25.03 12.37 -2.15
C MET A 228 -24.89 10.95 -1.63
N VAL A 229 -25.49 10.00 -2.35
CA VAL A 229 -25.28 8.56 -2.17
C VAL A 229 -24.85 7.92 -3.48
N ALA A 230 -24.14 6.81 -3.37
CA ALA A 230 -23.95 5.89 -4.47
C ALA A 230 -24.40 4.48 -4.06
N PHE A 231 -25.29 3.89 -4.85
CA PHE A 231 -25.73 2.51 -4.71
C PHE A 231 -25.29 1.68 -5.92
N PHE A 232 -24.80 0.47 -5.67
CA PHE A 232 -24.62 -0.55 -6.70
C PHE A 232 -25.78 -1.55 -6.62
N THR A 233 -26.40 -1.81 -7.76
CA THR A 233 -27.55 -2.71 -7.92
C THR A 233 -27.27 -3.69 -9.06
N ASN A 234 -28.21 -4.61 -9.30
CA ASN A 234 -28.06 -5.58 -10.41
C ASN A 234 -28.07 -4.93 -11.80
N THR A 235 -28.60 -3.71 -11.93
CA THR A 235 -28.64 -2.96 -13.20
C THR A 235 -27.44 -2.02 -13.36
N GLY A 236 -26.64 -1.83 -12.31
CA GLY A 236 -25.47 -0.94 -12.33
C GLY A 236 -25.39 -0.01 -11.12
N SER A 237 -24.48 0.96 -11.22
CA SER A 237 -24.28 2.01 -10.21
C SER A 237 -25.18 3.20 -10.44
N TYR A 238 -25.75 3.73 -9.36
CA TYR A 238 -26.54 4.96 -9.35
C TYR A 238 -25.93 5.94 -8.35
N VAL A 239 -25.65 7.15 -8.81
CA VAL A 239 -25.26 8.29 -7.98
C VAL A 239 -26.40 9.28 -7.99
N SER A 240 -26.86 9.69 -6.80
CA SER A 240 -27.98 10.62 -6.67
C SER A 240 -27.84 11.47 -5.42
N ALA A 241 -28.45 12.67 -5.45
CA ALA A 241 -28.57 13.51 -4.27
C ALA A 241 -29.50 12.87 -3.23
N ILE A 242 -29.21 13.04 -1.95
CA ILE A 242 -30.06 12.59 -0.85
C ILE A 242 -31.30 13.50 -0.79
N PRO A 243 -32.52 12.99 -0.99
CA PRO A 243 -33.73 13.80 -0.81
C PRO A 243 -33.82 14.33 0.62
N LYS A 244 -34.36 15.53 0.81
CA LYS A 244 -34.49 16.13 2.15
C LYS A 244 -35.29 15.21 3.07
N GLY A 245 -34.72 14.86 4.22
CA GLY A 245 -35.35 13.97 5.20
C GLY A 245 -35.23 12.47 4.86
N ALA A 246 -34.59 12.10 3.75
CA ALA A 246 -34.30 10.70 3.46
C ALA A 246 -33.21 10.15 4.38
N VAL A 247 -33.34 8.88 4.74
CA VAL A 247 -32.41 8.19 5.65
C VAL A 247 -31.97 6.87 5.05
N VAL A 248 -30.68 6.56 5.21
CA VAL A 248 -30.12 5.26 4.83
C VAL A 248 -30.32 4.27 5.98
N HIS A 249 -31.15 3.26 5.75
CA HIS A 249 -31.40 2.19 6.71
C HIS A 249 -30.58 0.95 6.37
N SER A 250 -29.93 0.38 7.39
CA SER A 250 -29.38 -0.97 7.33
C SER A 250 -30.53 -1.97 7.51
N THR A 251 -30.72 -2.87 6.55
CA THR A 251 -31.77 -3.89 6.66
C THR A 251 -31.27 -4.97 7.62
N LEU A 252 -31.94 -5.10 8.77
CA LEU A 252 -31.81 -6.29 9.61
C LEU A 252 -32.50 -7.43 8.88
N GLU A 253 -31.76 -8.49 8.60
CA GLU A 253 -32.39 -9.72 8.16
C GLU A 253 -33.14 -10.26 9.37
N LYS A 254 -34.47 -10.13 9.36
CA LYS A 254 -35.29 -11.04 10.16
C LYS A 254 -34.87 -12.42 9.67
N LYS A 255 -34.21 -13.21 10.51
CA LYS A 255 -34.10 -14.65 10.32
C LYS A 255 -35.53 -15.17 10.24
N ASP A 256 -36.11 -15.15 9.05
CA ASP A 256 -37.36 -15.81 8.79
C ASP A 256 -37.07 -17.29 8.99
N LYS A 257 -37.31 -17.76 10.22
CA LYS A 257 -37.43 -19.19 10.56
C LYS A 257 -38.55 -19.87 9.75
N SER A 258 -39.23 -19.13 8.88
CA SER A 258 -40.31 -19.55 8.02
C SER A 258 -39.86 -19.54 6.57
N ASN A 259 -39.23 -20.61 6.11
CA ASN A 259 -39.61 -21.24 4.84
C ASN A 259 -38.86 -22.56 4.61
N LYS A 260 -39.30 -23.56 5.37
CA LYS A 260 -39.42 -24.94 4.89
C LYS A 260 -40.80 -25.16 4.23
N LEU A 261 -41.39 -24.11 3.64
CA LEU A 261 -42.65 -24.18 2.90
C LEU A 261 -42.40 -24.02 1.41
N LYS A 262 -42.31 -25.19 0.77
CA LYS A 262 -42.81 -25.50 -0.58
C LYS A 262 -42.90 -24.33 -1.55
N SER A 263 -41.88 -24.23 -2.38
CA SER A 263 -41.94 -23.71 -3.76
C SER A 263 -43.15 -24.30 -4.49
N SER A 264 -44.29 -23.59 -4.47
CA SER A 264 -45.33 -23.71 -5.49
C SER A 264 -45.18 -22.55 -6.43
N THR A 265 -44.60 -22.88 -7.57
CA THR A 265 -44.34 -22.06 -8.74
C THR A 265 -45.61 -21.34 -9.18
N LYS A 266 -45.65 -20.00 -9.05
CA LYS A 266 -46.60 -19.17 -9.77
C LYS A 266 -45.81 -18.28 -10.72
N LYS A 267 -45.91 -18.61 -12.01
CA LYS A 267 -45.42 -17.81 -13.14
C LYS A 267 -45.91 -16.36 -12.98
N ILE A 268 -44.99 -15.42 -12.87
CA ILE A 268 -45.28 -14.00 -13.05
C ILE A 268 -44.60 -13.57 -14.35
N VAL A 269 -45.40 -12.84 -15.12
CA VAL A 269 -45.27 -12.43 -16.51
C VAL A 269 -44.07 -11.50 -16.71
N GLU A 270 -43.34 -11.75 -17.80
CA GLU A 270 -42.25 -10.93 -18.31
C GLU A 270 -42.73 -9.51 -18.63
N GLY A 271 -42.17 -8.53 -17.91
CA GLY A 271 -42.29 -7.11 -18.22
C GLY A 271 -41.34 -6.75 -19.35
N LYS A 272 -41.92 -6.30 -20.46
CA LYS A 272 -41.31 -5.81 -21.69
C LYS A 272 -40.32 -4.66 -21.40
N VAL A 273 -39.02 -4.89 -21.60
CA VAL A 273 -37.98 -3.86 -21.59
C VAL A 273 -37.96 -3.19 -22.97
N LEU A 274 -38.36 -1.93 -23.02
CA LEU A 274 -38.18 -1.05 -24.17
C LEU A 274 -36.80 -0.38 -24.09
N GLY A 275 -35.96 -0.70 -25.07
CA GLY A 275 -35.32 0.29 -25.94
C GLY A 275 -34.13 1.10 -25.40
N GLU A 276 -32.98 0.83 -26.02
CA GLU A 276 -31.98 1.81 -26.51
C GLU A 276 -31.19 2.66 -25.50
N ASN A 277 -29.94 3.05 -25.71
CA ASN A 277 -28.76 2.69 -26.50
C ASN A 277 -27.70 3.75 -26.09
N GLN A 278 -26.43 3.55 -26.48
CA GLN A 278 -25.25 4.42 -26.28
C GLN A 278 -24.52 4.18 -24.94
N GLY A 279 -23.28 3.70 -24.86
CA GLY A 279 -22.19 3.62 -25.85
C GLY A 279 -21.04 4.52 -25.38
N CYS A 280 -19.93 3.93 -24.92
CA CYS A 280 -18.56 4.46 -24.77
C CYS A 280 -17.68 3.21 -24.58
N VAL A 281 -16.70 2.80 -25.39
CA VAL A 281 -15.69 3.48 -26.24
C VAL A 281 -14.90 4.54 -25.49
N ASN A 282 -14.11 4.10 -24.50
CA ASN A 282 -12.64 3.99 -24.54
C ASN A 282 -12.12 3.68 -23.15
#